data_AF-A0A536X000-F1
#
_entry.id   AF-A0A536X000-F1
#
_cell.length_a   1.000
_cell.length_b   1.000
_cell.length_c   1.000
_cell.angle_alpha   90.00
_cell.angle_beta   90.00
_cell.angle_gamma   90.00
#
_symmetry.space_group_name_H-M   'P 1'
#
loop_
_entity.id
_entity.type
_entity.pdbx_description
1 polymer ?
#
loop_
_entity_poly.entity_id
_entity_poly.type
_entity_poly.pdbx_seq_one_letter_code
_entity_poly.pdbx_strand_id
1 'polypeptide(L)'
;MKICHYNDQEAGAVEGERVYPIGAALVAAGHLRERYTMQEVIERLANEPAAMRCAREALKGRSLPLAEVSLLAPIENPPSIWAAAANYQAHQAEMRAASGGPDRAAFTKDDLMAEFFLKPSSSIVGPGGTIVLP
;
A
#
# COMPACT_ATOMS: atom_id res chain seq x y z
N MET A 1 6.70 0.30 12.01
CA MET A 1 7.55 0.85 10.92
C MET A 1 6.64 1.12 9.74
N LYS A 2 6.75 2.29 9.11
CA LYS A 2 6.06 2.63 7.87
C LYS A 2 7.02 2.35 6.72
N ILE A 3 6.60 1.59 5.72
CA ILE A 3 7.43 1.29 4.54
C ILE A 3 6.81 1.92 3.30
N CYS A 4 7.64 2.24 2.31
CA CYS A 4 7.22 2.85 1.06
C CYS A 4 7.95 2.24 -0.14
N HIS A 5 7.33 2.37 -1.30
CA HIS A 5 7.96 2.18 -2.59
C HIS A 5 8.34 3.56 -3.14
N TYR A 6 9.57 3.77 -3.62
CA TYR A 6 10.02 5.10 -4.03
C TYR A 6 11.06 5.05 -5.16
N ASN A 7 11.22 6.17 -5.86
CA ASN A 7 12.18 6.38 -6.95
C ASN A 7 12.18 5.22 -7.97
N ASP A 8 13.34 4.60 -8.24
CA ASP A 8 13.51 3.53 -9.22
C ASP A 8 13.24 2.15 -8.59
N GLN A 9 11.99 1.94 -8.18
CA GLN A 9 11.50 0.70 -7.56
C GLN A 9 12.23 0.30 -6.25
N GLU A 10 12.60 1.28 -5.43
CA GLU A 10 13.31 1.05 -4.17
C GLU A 10 12.35 0.89 -2.98
N ALA A 11 12.74 0.04 -2.02
CA ALA A 11 12.01 -0.15 -0.77
C ALA A 11 12.59 0.72 0.33
N GLY A 12 11.76 1.58 0.92
CA GLY A 12 12.14 2.53 1.95
C GLY A 12 11.38 2.32 3.25
N ALA A 13 11.94 2.81 4.36
CA ALA A 13 11.21 3.06 5.60
C ALA A 13 11.06 4.55 5.83
N VAL A 14 9.87 5.01 6.22
CA VAL A 14 9.58 6.43 6.48
C VAL A 14 9.58 6.70 7.99
N GLU A 15 10.42 7.65 8.41
CA GLU A 15 10.45 8.18 9.78
C GLU A 15 10.59 9.71 9.75
N GLY A 16 9.58 10.42 10.28
CA GLY A 16 9.45 11.86 10.11
C GLY A 16 9.39 12.25 8.63
N GLU A 17 10.23 13.20 8.23
CA GLU A 17 10.38 13.67 6.84
C GLU A 17 11.57 13.01 6.14
N ARG A 18 11.89 11.75 6.50
CA ARG A 18 13.03 11.03 5.94
C ARG A 18 12.64 9.64 5.44
N VAL A 19 13.31 9.20 4.38
CA VAL A 19 13.22 7.86 3.81
C VAL A 19 14.56 7.15 3.94
N TYR A 20 14.54 5.99 4.56
CA TYR A 20 15.71 5.13 4.78
C TYR A 20 15.68 3.97 3.77
N PRO A 21 16.75 3.75 2.99
CA PRO A 21 16.79 2.73 1.93
C PRO A 21 16.94 1.31 2.50
N ILE A 22 15.85 0.76 3.05
CA ILE A 22 15.87 -0.56 3.69
C ILE A 22 16.06 -1.70 2.68
N GLY A 23 15.65 -1.52 1.43
CA GLY A 23 15.80 -2.54 0.38
C GLY A 23 17.26 -2.90 0.13
N ALA A 24 18.14 -1.90 0.03
CA ALA A 24 19.58 -2.12 -0.14
C ALA A 24 20.18 -2.89 1.06
N ALA A 25 19.77 -2.57 2.29
CA ALA A 25 20.22 -3.28 3.49
C ALA A 25 19.74 -4.75 3.49
N LEU A 26 18.49 -5.00 3.11
CA LEU A 26 17.92 -6.34 3.02
C LEU A 26 18.59 -7.19 1.94
N VAL A 27 18.96 -6.58 0.81
CA VAL A 27 19.75 -7.26 -0.25
C VAL A 27 21.15 -7.59 0.25
N ALA A 28 21.85 -6.62 0.85
CA ALA A 28 23.21 -6.83 1.37
C ALA A 28 23.27 -7.90 2.47
N ALA A 29 22.21 -8.03 3.27
CA ALA A 29 22.07 -9.05 4.30
C ALA A 29 21.56 -10.42 3.77
N GLY A 30 21.26 -10.54 2.48
CA GLY A 30 20.79 -11.78 1.86
C GLY A 30 19.32 -12.12 2.12
N HIS A 31 18.52 -11.20 2.66
CA HIS A 31 17.07 -11.39 2.85
C HIS A 31 16.27 -11.19 1.55
N LEU A 32 16.82 -10.38 0.63
CA LEU A 32 16.24 -10.12 -0.68
C LEU A 32 17.29 -10.34 -1.77
N ARG A 33 16.81 -10.66 -2.97
CA ARG A 33 17.61 -10.62 -4.21
C ARG A 33 17.57 -9.22 -4.80
N GLU A 34 18.48 -8.92 -5.72
CA GLU A 34 18.33 -7.72 -6.56
C GLU A 34 17.04 -7.76 -7.37
N ARG A 35 16.51 -6.58 -7.70
CA ARG A 35 15.20 -6.41 -8.38
C ARG A 35 14.07 -7.12 -7.63
N TYR A 36 14.02 -6.94 -6.32
CA TYR A 36 12.92 -7.39 -5.48
C TYR A 36 11.63 -6.60 -5.79
N THR A 37 10.50 -7.13 -5.34
CA THR A 37 9.22 -6.44 -5.31
C THR A 37 8.88 -6.01 -3.89
N MET A 38 8.00 -5.02 -3.73
CA MET A 38 7.48 -4.65 -2.42
C MET A 38 6.69 -5.78 -1.75
N GLN A 39 6.10 -6.69 -2.52
CA GLN A 39 5.46 -7.89 -1.97
C GLN A 39 6.50 -8.79 -1.28
N GLU A 40 7.63 -9.07 -1.93
CA GLU A 40 8.74 -9.82 -1.31
C GLU A 40 9.27 -9.10 -0.05
N VAL A 41 9.38 -7.77 -0.08
CA VAL A 41 9.77 -6.98 1.10
C VAL A 41 8.78 -7.19 2.25
N ILE A 42 7.47 -7.06 1.99
CA ILE A 42 6.42 -7.27 3.00
C ILE A 42 6.48 -8.69 3.56
N GLU A 43 6.59 -9.70 2.69
CA GLU A 43 6.65 -11.11 3.08
C GLU A 43 7.85 -11.40 3.98
N ARG A 44 9.05 -10.91 3.63
CA ARG A 44 10.25 -11.06 4.46
C ARG A 44 10.10 -10.35 5.80
N LEU A 45 9.66 -9.09 5.80
CA LEU A 45 9.49 -8.32 7.03
C LEU A 45 8.43 -8.90 7.98
N ALA A 46 7.37 -9.49 7.43
CA ALA A 46 6.29 -10.09 8.21
C ALA A 46 6.69 -11.45 8.82
N ASN A 47 7.44 -12.27 8.07
CA ASN A 47 7.68 -13.67 8.43
C ASN A 47 9.08 -13.95 8.96
N GLU A 48 10.05 -13.05 8.74
CA GLU A 48 11.44 -13.24 9.18
C GLU A 48 11.87 -12.18 10.19
N PRO A 49 11.97 -12.53 11.48
CA PRO A 49 12.44 -11.60 12.51
C PRO A 49 13.83 -11.02 12.24
N ALA A 50 14.70 -11.76 11.54
CA ALA A 50 16.03 -11.28 11.15
C ALA A 50 15.95 -10.15 10.10
N ALA A 51 15.08 -10.29 9.09
CA ALA A 51 14.83 -9.24 8.09
C ALA A 51 14.27 -7.97 8.75
N MET A 52 13.29 -8.12 9.66
CA MET A 52 12.75 -7.00 10.44
C MET A 52 13.82 -6.30 11.28
N ARG A 53 14.74 -7.05 11.91
CA ARG A 53 15.88 -6.45 12.64
C ARG A 53 16.83 -5.72 11.69
N CYS A 54 17.20 -6.33 10.56
CA CYS A 54 18.04 -5.71 9.54
C CYS A 54 17.46 -4.37 9.05
N ALA A 55 16.17 -4.35 8.70
CA ALA A 55 15.49 -3.14 8.27
C ALA A 55 15.49 -2.06 9.37
N ARG A 56 15.27 -2.42 10.64
CA ARG A 56 15.34 -1.48 11.77
C ARG A 56 16.74 -0.90 11.98
N GLU A 57 17.79 -1.70 11.82
CA GLU A 57 19.16 -1.20 11.92
C GLU A 57 19.50 -0.21 10.79
N ALA A 58 18.93 -0.41 9.60
CA ALA A 58 19.10 0.53 8.48
C ALA A 58 18.54 1.95 8.77
N LEU A 59 17.62 2.11 9.72
CA LEU A 59 17.11 3.43 10.14
C LEU A 59 18.17 4.27 10.88
N LYS A 60 19.30 3.68 11.30
CA LYS A 60 20.43 4.42 11.88
C LYS A 60 21.39 4.94 10.80
N GLY A 61 21.17 4.55 9.54
CA GLY A 61 22.04 4.84 8.41
C GLY A 61 21.68 6.13 7.67
N ARG A 62 22.23 6.24 6.45
CA ARG A 62 21.93 7.34 5.52
C ARG A 62 20.45 7.30 5.13
N SER A 63 19.87 8.48 4.98
CA SER A 63 18.47 8.67 4.55
C SER A 63 18.35 9.88 3.64
N LEU A 64 17.29 9.87 2.85
CA LEU A 64 16.90 10.92 1.92
C LEU A 64 15.78 11.76 2.55
N PRO A 65 15.73 13.08 2.32
CA PRO A 65 14.54 13.86 2.64
C PRO A 65 13.32 13.34 1.88
N LEU A 66 12.18 13.21 2.55
CA LEU A 66 10.94 12.71 1.95
C LEU A 66 10.47 13.59 0.77
N ALA A 67 10.72 14.89 0.85
CA ALA A 67 10.40 15.84 -0.22
C ALA A 67 11.27 15.67 -1.48
N GLU A 68 12.40 14.94 -1.39
CA GLU A 68 13.33 14.72 -2.50
C GLU A 68 13.12 13.36 -3.19
N VAL A 69 12.17 12.54 -2.73
CA VAL A 69 11.87 11.25 -3.35
C VAL A 69 10.51 11.28 -4.04
N SER A 70 10.38 10.50 -5.11
CA SER A 70 9.09 10.23 -5.76
C SER A 70 8.48 8.98 -5.14
N LEU A 71 7.38 9.10 -4.40
CA LEU A 71 6.66 7.96 -3.87
C LEU A 71 5.86 7.23 -4.97
N LEU A 72 6.01 5.92 -5.03
CA LEU A 72 5.23 5.04 -5.88
C LEU A 72 4.06 4.43 -5.10
N ALA A 73 3.13 3.79 -5.80
CA ALA A 73 2.15 2.95 -5.12
C ALA A 73 2.90 1.81 -4.38
N PRO A 74 2.57 1.50 -3.11
CA PRO A 74 3.29 0.48 -2.34
C PRO A 74 3.26 -0.91 -2.97
N ILE A 75 2.19 -1.25 -3.69
CA ILE A 75 2.09 -2.44 -4.54
C ILE A 75 1.46 -2.00 -5.86
N GLU A 76 2.22 -2.07 -6.96
CA GLU A 76 1.78 -1.56 -8.27
C GLU A 76 0.95 -2.57 -9.06
N ASN A 77 1.21 -3.86 -8.86
CA ASN A 77 0.52 -4.92 -9.60
C ASN A 77 0.07 -6.07 -8.67
N PRO A 78 -0.88 -5.82 -7.75
CA PRO A 78 -1.45 -6.88 -6.94
C PRO A 78 -2.27 -7.84 -7.82
N PRO A 79 -2.39 -9.12 -7.43
CA PRO A 79 -3.17 -10.10 -8.19
C PRO A 79 -4.67 -9.80 -8.21
N SER A 80 -5.19 -9.11 -7.19
CA SER A 80 -6.57 -8.61 -7.16
C SER A 80 -6.71 -7.41 -6.21
N ILE A 81 -7.64 -6.51 -6.51
CA ILE A 81 -8.02 -5.40 -5.64
C ILE A 81 -9.49 -5.53 -5.30
N TRP A 82 -9.78 -5.85 -4.05
CA TRP A 82 -11.13 -5.97 -3.52
C TRP A 82 -11.53 -4.66 -2.85
N ALA A 83 -12.56 -4.02 -3.37
CA ALA A 83 -13.08 -2.76 -2.85
C ALA A 83 -14.43 -3.00 -2.17
N ALA A 84 -14.55 -2.59 -0.91
CA ALA A 84 -15.81 -2.63 -0.17
C ALA A 84 -16.69 -1.43 -0.58
N ALA A 85 -17.88 -1.68 -1.13
CA ALA A 85 -18.82 -0.61 -1.44
C ALA A 85 -19.44 -0.04 -0.17
N ALA A 86 -19.58 1.29 -0.12
CA ALA A 86 -20.37 2.00 0.89
C ALA A 86 -20.14 1.57 2.35
N ASN A 87 -18.89 1.31 2.77
CA ASN A 87 -18.58 0.77 4.10
C ASN A 87 -18.54 1.84 5.23
N TYR A 88 -19.31 2.92 5.09
CA TYR A 88 -19.46 3.99 6.07
C TYR A 88 -20.94 4.43 6.14
N GLN A 89 -21.52 4.48 7.34
CA GLN A 89 -22.96 4.79 7.53
C GLN A 89 -23.38 6.14 6.91
N ALA A 90 -22.54 7.17 7.04
CA ALA A 90 -22.80 8.47 6.44
C ALA A 90 -22.87 8.40 4.91
N HIS A 91 -21.95 7.68 4.27
CA HIS A 91 -21.95 7.50 2.83
C HIS A 91 -23.13 6.63 2.35
N GLN A 92 -23.55 5.62 3.13
CA GLN A 92 -24.78 4.87 2.84
C GLN A 92 -26.03 5.76 2.88
N ALA A 93 -26.13 6.66 3.87
CA ALA A 93 -27.23 7.62 3.96
C ALA A 93 -27.24 8.59 2.77
N GLU A 94 -26.08 9.09 2.38
CA GLU A 94 -25.89 9.93 1.18
C GLU A 94 -26.39 9.21 -0.09
N MET A 95 -25.91 7.98 -0.35
CA MET A 95 -26.33 7.20 -1.53
C MET A 95 -27.83 6.89 -1.53
N ARG A 96 -28.42 6.61 -0.36
CA ARG A 96 -29.87 6.43 -0.22
C ARG A 96 -30.63 7.68 -0.62
N ALA A 97 -30.20 8.83 -0.13
CA ALA A 97 -30.85 10.11 -0.43
C ALA A 97 -30.68 10.53 -1.90
N ALA A 98 -29.49 10.30 -2.48
CA ALA A 98 -29.16 10.75 -3.83
C ALA A 98 -29.74 9.84 -4.93
N SER A 99 -29.71 8.52 -4.74
CA SER A 99 -30.01 7.56 -5.81
C SER A 99 -30.94 6.42 -5.39
N GLY A 100 -31.54 6.48 -4.19
CA GLY A 100 -32.45 5.42 -3.72
C GLY A 100 -31.75 4.08 -3.47
N GLY A 101 -30.47 4.10 -3.11
CA GLY A 101 -29.71 2.87 -2.80
C GLY A 101 -30.34 2.02 -1.68
N PRO A 102 -29.92 0.77 -1.50
CA PRO A 102 -30.48 -0.10 -0.47
C PRO A 102 -30.10 0.35 0.95
N ASP A 103 -30.98 0.05 1.91
CA ASP A 103 -30.68 0.18 3.33
C ASP A 103 -29.78 -0.97 3.80
N ARG A 104 -28.47 -0.74 3.71
CA ARG A 104 -27.44 -1.70 4.13
C ARG A 104 -27.40 -1.95 5.64
N ALA A 105 -28.14 -1.19 6.46
CA ALA A 105 -28.28 -1.50 7.88
C ALA A 105 -29.11 -2.77 8.13
N ALA A 106 -29.95 -3.18 7.16
CA ALA A 106 -30.75 -4.38 7.22
C ALA A 106 -30.05 -5.62 6.60
N PHE A 107 -28.84 -5.45 6.06
CA PHE A 107 -28.13 -6.50 5.35
C PHE A 107 -27.54 -7.53 6.32
N THR A 108 -27.61 -8.80 5.92
CA THR A 108 -26.88 -9.87 6.59
C THR A 108 -25.38 -9.77 6.27
N LYS A 109 -24.56 -10.60 6.93
CA LYS A 109 -23.13 -10.67 6.61
C LYS A 109 -22.89 -11.10 5.16
N ASP A 110 -23.70 -12.02 4.64
CA ASP A 110 -23.56 -12.50 3.26
C ASP A 110 -23.95 -11.43 2.25
N ASP A 111 -25.00 -10.65 2.54
CA ASP A 111 -25.39 -9.49 1.72
C ASP A 111 -24.27 -8.44 1.69
N LEU A 112 -23.62 -8.16 2.82
CA LEU A 112 -22.47 -7.26 2.88
C LEU A 112 -21.24 -7.80 2.14
N MET A 113 -21.08 -9.12 2.02
CA MET A 113 -20.01 -9.71 1.22
C MET A 113 -20.25 -9.58 -0.29
N ALA A 114 -21.51 -9.59 -0.72
CA ALA A 114 -21.87 -9.32 -2.11
C ALA A 114 -21.63 -7.86 -2.53
N GLU A 115 -21.40 -6.96 -1.58
CA GLU A 115 -21.10 -5.53 -1.82
C GLU A 115 -19.60 -5.26 -2.08
N PHE A 116 -18.78 -6.30 -2.22
CA PHE A 116 -17.42 -6.17 -2.71
C PHE A 116 -17.38 -6.19 -4.24
N PHE A 117 -16.53 -5.33 -4.81
CA PHE A 117 -16.27 -5.30 -6.25
C PHE A 117 -14.77 -5.27 -6.52
N LEU A 118 -14.40 -5.58 -7.76
CA LEU A 118 -13.01 -5.58 -8.19
C LEU A 118 -12.65 -4.27 -8.88
N LYS A 119 -11.45 -3.76 -8.59
CA LYS A 119 -10.79 -2.74 -9.43
C LYS A 119 -9.65 -3.38 -10.20
N PRO A 120 -9.46 -3.03 -11.50
CA PRO A 120 -8.34 -3.55 -12.25
C PRO A 120 -7.03 -2.99 -11.70
N SER A 121 -5.98 -3.81 -11.57
CA SER A 121 -4.67 -3.38 -11.09
C SER A 121 -4.04 -2.30 -11.97
N SER A 122 -4.39 -2.26 -13.25
CA SER A 122 -4.00 -1.18 -14.19
C SER A 122 -4.58 0.19 -13.84
N SER A 123 -5.52 0.30 -12.89
CA SER A 123 -6.04 1.58 -12.39
C SER A 123 -5.28 2.14 -11.18
N ILE A 124 -4.24 1.45 -10.69
CA ILE A 124 -3.40 1.96 -9.61
C ILE A 124 -2.53 3.11 -10.13
N VAL A 125 -2.51 4.22 -9.39
CA VAL A 125 -1.56 5.32 -9.55
C VAL A 125 -0.91 5.63 -8.20
N GLY A 126 0.33 6.11 -8.22
CA GLY A 126 1.03 6.55 -7.00
C GLY A 126 0.44 7.83 -6.40
N PRO A 127 0.85 8.23 -5.18
CA PRO A 127 0.32 9.41 -4.47
C PRO A 127 0.44 10.74 -5.23
N GLY A 128 1.42 10.87 -6.14
CA GLY A 128 1.61 12.02 -7.03
C GLY A 128 1.16 11.77 -8.48
N GLY A 129 0.46 10.67 -8.74
CA GLY A 129 0.02 10.28 -10.08
C GLY A 129 -1.05 11.23 -10.63
N THR A 130 -1.00 11.49 -11.94
CA THR A 130 -2.01 12.30 -12.63
C THR A 130 -3.29 11.50 -12.85
N ILE A 131 -4.43 12.07 -12.45
CA ILE A 131 -5.75 11.52 -12.78
C ILE A 131 -6.16 12.07 -14.15
N VAL A 132 -6.22 11.19 -15.15
CA VAL A 132 -6.69 11.54 -16.50
C VAL A 132 -8.21 11.34 -16.53
N LEU A 133 -8.95 12.41 -16.87
CA LEU A 133 -10.39 12.33 -17.04
C LEU A 133 -10.73 11.66 -18.39
N PRO A 134 -11.64 10.67 -18.42
CA PRO A 134 -12.04 9.98 -19.64
C PRO A 134 -12.90 10.86 -20.57
#